data_AF-A0A838YI85-F1
#
_entry.id   AF-A0A838YI85-F1
#
_cell.length_a   1.000
_cell.length_b   1.000
_cell.length_c   1.000
_cell.angle_alpha   90.00
_cell.angle_beta   90.00
_cell.angle_gamma   90.00
#
_symmetry.space_group_name_H-M   'P 1'
#
loop_
_entity.id
_entity.type
_entity.pdbx_description
1 polymer ?
#
loop_
_entity_poly.entity_id
_entity_poly.type
_entity_poly.pdbx_seq_one_letter_code
_entity_poly.pdbx_strand_id
1 'polypeptide(L)'
;MSCIIGLNKDKIIAAGINLFLSVLLLHLGGFVLGYLIIKLLGYSEDYRRTVSIEVGMQNSGLGSELAKKHVSLSAAAPCAISAVYHCIIGSLLAAYWRRKPPSIEISEKE
;
A
#
# COMPACT_ATOMS: atom_id res chain seq x y z
N MET A 1 4.49 8.02 13.68
CA MET A 1 4.41 6.54 13.64
C MET A 1 5.19 5.86 14.77
N SER A 2 6.44 6.23 15.03
CA SER A 2 7.27 5.62 16.09
C SER A 2 6.62 5.64 17.47
N CYS A 3 5.91 6.73 17.81
CA CYS A 3 5.13 6.83 19.06
C CYS A 3 4.00 5.81 19.14
N ILE A 4 3.24 5.58 18.06
CA ILE A 4 2.12 4.62 18.05
C ILE A 4 2.62 3.18 18.17
N ILE A 5 3.74 2.86 17.51
CA ILE A 5 4.39 1.55 17.62
C ILE A 5 4.93 1.35 19.04
N GLY A 6 5.58 2.36 19.62
CA GLY A 6 6.08 2.31 21.00
C GLY A 6 4.98 2.14 22.04
N LEU A 7 3.88 2.90 21.91
CA LEU A 7 2.73 2.84 22.83
C LEU A 7 1.94 1.53 22.74
N ASN A 8 2.05 0.78 21.63
CA ASN A 8 1.35 -0.48 21.43
C ASN A 8 2.29 -1.69 21.35
N LYS A 9 3.55 -1.55 21.79
CA LYS A 9 4.60 -2.57 21.65
C LYS A 9 4.14 -3.95 22.10
N ASP A 10 3.60 -4.07 23.31
CA ASP A 10 3.22 -5.37 23.89
C ASP A 10 2.08 -6.04 23.12
N LYS A 11 1.13 -5.25 22.62
CA LYS A 11 0.02 -5.75 21.79
C LYS A 11 0.45 -6.12 20.37
N ILE A 12 1.40 -5.39 19.79
CA ILE A 12 1.99 -5.74 18.49
C ILE A 12 2.78 -7.05 18.60
N ILE A 13 3.55 -7.21 19.67
CA ILE A 13 4.30 -8.46 19.96
C ILE A 13 3.31 -9.62 20.15
N ALA A 14 2.22 -9.41 20.90
CA ALA A 14 1.19 -10.43 21.10
C ALA A 14 0.43 -10.79 19.82
N ALA A 15 0.13 -9.81 18.95
CA ALA A 15 -0.48 -10.06 17.64
C ALA A 15 0.46 -10.83 16.69
N GLY A 16 1.76 -10.76 16.96
CA GLY A 16 2.78 -11.61 16.35
C GLY A 16 2.86 -11.48 14.83
N ILE A 17 3.29 -12.56 14.19
CA ILE A 17 3.56 -12.61 12.75
C ILE A 17 2.30 -12.38 11.89
N ASN A 18 1.12 -12.70 12.44
CA ASN A 18 -0.15 -12.61 11.72
C ASN A 18 -0.49 -11.16 11.35
N LEU A 19 -0.21 -10.19 12.24
CA LEU A 19 -0.43 -8.77 11.96
C LEU A 19 0.42 -8.30 10.77
N PHE A 20 1.71 -8.61 10.79
CA PHE A 20 2.64 -8.23 9.73
C PHE A 20 2.27 -8.89 8.39
N LEU A 21 1.95 -10.19 8.41
CA LEU A 21 1.49 -10.92 7.22
C LEU A 21 0.21 -10.33 6.66
N SER A 22 -0.77 -10.02 7.50
CA SER A 22 -2.06 -9.48 7.06
C SER A 22 -1.89 -8.12 6.38
N VAL A 23 -1.10 -7.22 6.98
CA VAL A 23 -0.82 -5.89 6.41
C VAL A 23 0.00 -6.00 5.13
N LEU A 24 1.00 -6.90 5.10
CA LEU A 24 1.78 -7.17 3.89
C LEU A 24 0.89 -7.66 2.75
N LEU A 25 0.04 -8.67 3.00
CA LEU A 25 -0.87 -9.22 2.01
C LEU A 25 -1.88 -8.19 1.52
N LEU A 26 -2.40 -7.33 2.41
CA LEU A 26 -3.29 -6.23 2.03
C LEU A 26 -2.63 -5.31 1.00
N HIS A 27 -1.39 -4.87 1.24
CA HIS A 27 -0.71 -3.98 0.31
C HIS A 27 -0.26 -4.69 -0.96
N LEU A 28 0.33 -5.89 -0.86
CA LEU A 28 0.68 -6.68 -2.05
C LEU A 28 -0.56 -6.91 -2.92
N GLY A 29 -1.69 -7.25 -2.32
CA GLY A 29 -2.99 -7.35 -2.98
C GLY A 29 -3.39 -6.04 -3.66
N GLY A 30 -3.32 -4.91 -2.97
CA GLY A 30 -3.63 -3.58 -3.53
C GLY A 30 -2.78 -3.24 -4.76
N PHE A 31 -1.46 -3.35 -4.66
CA PHE A 31 -0.56 -3.07 -5.80
C PHE A 31 -0.80 -4.04 -6.97
N VAL A 32 -0.90 -5.35 -6.70
CA VAL A 32 -1.06 -6.38 -7.73
C VAL A 32 -2.42 -6.28 -8.41
N LEU A 33 -3.51 -6.20 -7.64
CA LEU A 33 -4.86 -6.10 -8.20
C LEU A 33 -5.07 -4.78 -8.93
N GLY A 34 -4.57 -3.67 -8.38
CA GLY A 34 -4.61 -2.36 -9.05
C GLY A 34 -3.91 -2.38 -10.42
N TYR A 35 -2.79 -3.10 -10.55
CA TYR A 35 -2.11 -3.29 -11.83
C TYR A 35 -2.88 -4.25 -12.76
N LEU A 36 -3.24 -5.43 -12.25
CA LEU A 36 -3.81 -6.51 -13.07
C LEU A 36 -5.19 -6.19 -13.60
N ILE A 37 -6.07 -5.55 -12.82
CA ILE A 37 -7.41 -5.18 -13.26
C ILE A 37 -7.31 -4.23 -14.46
N ILE A 38 -6.49 -3.18 -14.35
CA ILE A 38 -6.29 -2.20 -15.42
C ILE A 38 -5.58 -2.81 -16.63
N LYS A 39 -4.69 -3.79 -16.40
CA LYS A 39 -4.10 -4.60 -17.47
C LYS A 39 -5.15 -5.41 -18.23
N LEU A 40 -6.08 -6.05 -17.53
CA LEU A 40 -7.16 -6.83 -18.15
C LEU A 40 -8.13 -5.93 -18.93
N LEU A 41 -8.30 -4.67 -18.52
CA LEU A 41 -9.08 -3.67 -19.25
C LEU A 41 -8.35 -3.08 -20.48
N GLY A 42 -7.08 -3.42 -20.71
CA GLY A 42 -6.35 -3.03 -21.92
C GLY A 42 -5.83 -1.59 -21.95
N TYR A 43 -5.77 -0.90 -20.81
CA TYR A 43 -5.17 0.46 -20.74
C TYR A 43 -3.66 0.43 -20.92
N SER A 44 -3.04 1.58 -21.18
CA SER A 44 -1.59 1.73 -21.33
C SER A 44 -0.79 1.43 -20.05
N GLU A 45 0.51 1.14 -20.20
CA GLU A 45 1.38 0.74 -19.09
C GLU A 45 1.57 1.85 -18.03
N ASP A 46 1.63 3.11 -18.44
CA ASP A 46 1.67 4.28 -17.54
C ASP A 46 0.41 4.38 -16.67
N TYR A 47 -0.77 4.16 -17.26
CA TYR A 47 -2.04 4.17 -16.54
C TYR A 47 -2.12 3.00 -15.55
N ARG A 48 -1.73 1.79 -15.96
CA ARG A 48 -1.66 0.60 -15.08
C ARG A 48 -0.76 0.83 -13.87
N ARG A 49 0.42 1.42 -14.08
CA ARG A 49 1.39 1.73 -13.00
C ARG A 49 0.85 2.78 -12.05
N THR A 50 0.23 3.83 -12.59
CA THR A 50 -0.41 4.88 -11.78
C THR A 50 -1.48 4.28 -10.88
N VAL A 51 -2.41 3.50 -11.43
CA VAL A 51 -3.49 2.88 -10.65
C VAL A 51 -2.95 1.87 -9.63
N SER A 52 -1.93 1.09 -9.97
CA SER A 52 -1.26 0.21 -9.02
C SER A 52 -0.71 0.96 -7.80
N ILE A 53 -0.06 2.11 -8.01
CA ILE A 53 0.46 2.95 -6.93
C ILE A 53 -0.69 3.55 -6.12
N GLU A 54 -1.68 4.16 -6.77
CA GLU A 54 -2.82 4.81 -6.09
C GLU A 54 -3.62 3.82 -5.23
N VAL A 55 -3.84 2.59 -5.71
CA VAL A 55 -4.57 1.56 -4.95
C VAL A 55 -3.70 0.97 -3.83
N GLY A 56 -2.42 0.75 -4.08
CA GLY A 56 -1.50 0.15 -3.10
C GLY A 56 -1.07 1.12 -1.98
N MET A 57 -0.97 2.41 -2.29
CA MET A 57 -0.61 3.48 -1.36
C MET A 57 -1.85 4.05 -0.68
N GLN A 58 -2.05 3.71 0.58
CA GLN A 58 -3.19 4.23 1.36
C GLN A 58 -2.78 5.37 2.29
N ASN A 59 -3.75 6.20 2.68
CA ASN A 59 -3.54 7.22 3.70
C ASN A 59 -3.56 6.59 5.11
N SER A 60 -2.42 6.02 5.49
CA SER A 60 -2.19 5.40 6.80
C SER A 60 -2.31 6.38 7.98
N GLY A 61 -2.08 7.68 7.75
CA GLY A 61 -2.22 8.71 8.78
C GLY A 61 -3.68 8.93 9.18
N LEU A 62 -4.56 9.10 8.19
CA LEU A 62 -6.00 9.22 8.42
C LEU A 62 -6.58 7.96 9.06
N GLY A 63 -6.19 6.78 8.56
CA GLY A 63 -6.62 5.51 9.13
C GLY A 63 -6.22 5.37 10.61
N SER A 64 -5.00 5.76 10.95
CA SER A 64 -4.51 5.78 12.33
C SER A 64 -5.32 6.70 13.23
N GLU A 65 -5.59 7.94 12.81
CA GLU A 65 -6.36 8.88 13.63
C GLU A 65 -7.82 8.46 13.82
N LEU A 66 -8.47 7.93 12.77
CA LEU A 66 -9.81 7.37 12.88
C LEU A 66 -9.85 6.16 13.82
N ALA A 67 -8.87 5.25 13.73
CA ALA A 67 -8.77 4.09 14.60
C ALA A 67 -8.57 4.48 16.07
N LYS A 68 -7.70 5.46 16.34
CA LYS A 68 -7.48 6.01 17.69
C LYS A 68 -8.75 6.62 18.26
N LYS A 69 -9.48 7.39 17.45
CA LYS A 69 -10.66 8.16 17.87
C LYS A 69 -11.90 7.30 18.07
N HIS A 70 -12.10 6.28 17.23
CA HIS A 70 -13.38 5.56 17.16
C HIS A 70 -13.30 4.08 17.55
N VAL A 71 -12.11 3.48 17.66
CA VAL A 71 -11.95 2.04 17.94
C VAL A 71 -11.12 1.81 19.19
N SER A 72 -9.81 2.00 19.11
CA SER A 72 -8.88 1.93 20.24
C SER A 72 -7.49 2.40 19.81
N LEU A 73 -6.66 2.79 20.78
CA LEU A 73 -5.25 3.11 20.52
C LEU A 73 -4.49 1.94 19.87
N SER A 74 -4.85 0.69 20.18
CA SER A 74 -4.26 -0.50 19.58
C SER A 74 -4.67 -0.75 18.13
N ALA A 75 -5.86 -0.31 17.73
CA ALA A 75 -6.31 -0.41 16.34
C ALA A 75 -5.54 0.53 15.40
N ALA A 76 -4.72 1.45 15.93
CA ALA A 76 -3.84 2.32 15.16
C ALA A 76 -2.51 1.64 14.76
N ALA A 77 -2.13 0.57 15.44
CA ALA A 77 -0.89 -0.15 15.17
C ALA A 77 -0.81 -0.74 13.75
N PRO A 78 -1.86 -1.39 13.20
CA PRO A 78 -1.88 -1.84 11.81
C PRO A 78 -1.65 -0.70 10.81
N CYS A 79 -2.26 0.48 11.04
CA CYS A 79 -2.06 1.66 10.19
C CYS A 79 -0.60 2.17 10.23
N ALA A 80 0.04 2.11 11.39
CA ALA A 80 1.46 2.48 11.49
C ALA A 80 2.39 1.53 10.73
N ILE A 81 2.11 0.23 10.80
CA ILE A 81 2.86 -0.81 10.08
C ILE A 81 2.58 -0.73 8.58
N SER A 82 1.33 -0.47 8.20
CA SER A 82 0.86 -0.23 6.83
C SER A 82 1.67 0.88 6.16
N ALA A 83 1.87 2.00 6.85
CA ALA A 83 2.68 3.13 6.37
C ALA A 83 4.10 2.73 5.93
N VAL A 84 4.72 1.84 6.69
CA VAL A 84 6.07 1.35 6.39
C VAL A 84 6.04 0.42 5.17
N TYR A 85 5.13 -0.56 5.15
CA TYR A 85 5.04 -1.53 4.06
C TYR A 85 4.76 -0.87 2.72
N HIS A 86 3.71 -0.05 2.61
CA HIS A 86 3.33 0.52 1.32
C HIS A 86 4.38 1.50 0.79
N CYS A 87 5.07 2.25 1.66
CA CYS A 87 6.18 3.10 1.25
C CYS A 87 7.37 2.29 0.71
N ILE A 88 7.73 1.17 1.35
CA ILE A 88 8.81 0.30 0.86
C ILE A 88 8.41 -0.33 -0.48
N ILE A 89 7.23 -0.96 -0.56
CA ILE A 89 6.75 -1.62 -1.77
C ILE A 89 6.62 -0.61 -2.93
N GLY A 90 5.96 0.52 -2.68
CA GLY A 90 5.79 1.59 -3.68
C GLY A 90 7.12 2.17 -4.16
N SER A 91 8.08 2.39 -3.26
CA SER A 91 9.43 2.87 -3.64
C SER A 91 10.19 1.85 -4.48
N LEU A 92 10.09 0.56 -4.14
CA LEU A 92 10.72 -0.51 -4.91
C LEU A 92 10.11 -0.63 -6.32
N LEU A 93 8.77 -0.57 -6.43
CA LEU A 93 8.07 -0.57 -7.72
C LEU A 93 8.42 0.65 -8.56
N ALA A 94 8.41 1.84 -7.96
CA ALA A 94 8.81 3.08 -8.63
C ALA A 94 10.27 3.01 -9.13
N ALA A 95 11.19 2.51 -8.30
CA ALA A 95 12.59 2.35 -8.68
C ALA A 95 12.77 1.32 -9.81
N TYR A 96 12.01 0.22 -9.78
CA TYR A 96 12.00 -0.78 -10.83
C TYR A 96 11.46 -0.22 -12.16
N TRP A 97 10.32 0.44 -12.14
CA TRP A 97 9.69 1.02 -13.33
C TRP A 97 10.46 2.20 -13.91
N ARG A 98 11.20 2.96 -13.10
CA ARG A 98 12.13 3.99 -13.58
C ARG A 98 13.18 3.41 -14.53
N ARG A 99 13.57 2.14 -14.37
CA ARG A 99 14.52 1.45 -15.25
C ARG A 99 13.85 0.83 -16.50
N LYS A 100 12.52 0.90 -16.60
CA LYS A 100 11.71 0.33 -17.69
C LYS A 100 10.73 1.38 -18.21
N PRO A 101 11.21 2.40 -18.94
CA PRO A 101 10.33 3.42 -19.50
C PRO A 101 9.23 2.73 -20.35
N PRO A 102 7.96 3.10 -20.17
CA PRO A 102 6.88 2.54 -20.97
C PRO A 102 7.12 2.86 -22.45
N SER A 103 6.90 1.88 -23.33
CA SER A 103 6.82 2.15 -24.76
C SER A 103 5.69 3.13 -25.00
N ILE A 104 5.94 4.17 -25.79
CA ILE A 104 4.89 5.09 -26.25
C ILE A 104 3.98 4.29 -27.19
N GLU A 105 2.93 3.68 -26.64
CA GLU A 105 1.81 3.21 -27.45
C GLU A 105 0.96 4.44 -27.73
N ILE A 106 1.03 4.95 -28.96
CA ILE A 106 0.07 5.93 -29.46
C ILE A 106 -1.28 5.20 -29.47
N SER A 107 -2.08 5.43 -28.43
CA SER A 107 -3.46 4.94 -28.37
C SER A 107 -4.30 5.76 -29.35
N GLU A 108 -4.29 5.38 -30.62
CA GLU A 108 -5.40 5.67 -31.53
C GLU A 108 -6.63 4.91 -31.03
N LYS A 109 -7.34 5.51 -30.08
CA LYS A 109 -8.72 5.13 -29.78
C LYS A 109 -9.53 6.42 -29.66
N GLU A 110 -10.13 6.79 -30.80
CA GLU A 110 -11.33 7.63 -30.89
C GLU A 110 -12.50 7.00 -30.12
#